data_AF-A0A0M3J2H9-F1
#
_entry.id   AF-A0A0M3J2H9-F1
#
_cell.length_a   1.000
_cell.length_b   1.000
_cell.length_c   1.000
_cell.angle_alpha   90.00
_cell.angle_beta   90.00
_cell.angle_gamma   90.00
#
_symmetry.space_group_name_H-M   'P 1'
#
loop_
_entity.id
_entity.type
_entity.pdbx_description
1 polymer ?
#
loop_
_entity_poly.entity_id
_entity_poly.type
_entity_poly.pdbx_seq_one_letter_code
_entity_poly.pdbx_strand_id
1 'polypeptide(L)'
;LCLVTERLELERFAMKPKQGLKYLQEKDLVGTTPEDIAAFFHREERLDKTVVGDYMGDGDEFHKKVMYAYIDQMDFANKDFVAALRQFLDGFRLPGEAQKIDRLMEKFASRYCECNPNLGLFASADTAYVLAYSIIMLTTDLHSPQVRNKMTKEQYIAMNRGINDQSDLPQQYLSDIYDEIAGNEIKMKAGHNKLPKHNASATTERQRKLLQNVELAQMANTARALMEAASHYEAAFTSASHYEHVRPMFKIAWTPCLAAFSIGLQTSEDGDIISWCLQGFRLGIRIASIFRLALERNAYIQALARFTLLTAKNSMAEMKSKNIESIKLLMTIGDEDGNCLDESWVDVLKCISQLELAQLIGTGVRPSNSATANDSSAQYVLKSASHVDERMLHSLQECLGETTSQSVVVAVDR
;
A
#
# COMPACT_ATOMS: atom_id res chain seq x y z
N LEU A 1 -23.38 -42.31 20.06
CA LEU A 1 -23.02 -41.12 20.86
C LEU A 1 -21.65 -40.55 20.46
N CYS A 2 -20.55 -41.33 20.46
CA CYS A 2 -19.21 -40.83 20.07
C CYS A 2 -19.13 -40.02 18.76
N LEU A 3 -19.77 -40.48 17.68
CA LEU A 3 -19.74 -39.75 16.39
C LEU A 3 -20.48 -38.40 16.41
N VAL A 4 -21.47 -38.23 17.30
CA VAL A 4 -22.18 -36.95 17.47
C VAL A 4 -21.36 -36.01 18.34
N THR A 5 -20.64 -36.55 19.32
CA THR A 5 -19.74 -35.80 20.20
C THR A 5 -18.53 -35.27 19.43
N GLU A 6 -17.87 -36.09 18.61
CA GLU A 6 -16.76 -35.66 17.73
C GLU A 6 -17.18 -34.56 16.75
N ARG A 7 -18.39 -34.64 16.20
CA ARG A 7 -18.88 -33.64 15.22
C ARG A 7 -19.09 -32.27 15.86
N LEU A 8 -19.66 -32.22 17.06
CA LEU A 8 -19.82 -31.00 17.86
C LEU A 8 -18.47 -30.42 18.31
N GLU A 9 -17.46 -31.26 18.49
CA GLU A 9 -16.11 -30.87 18.92
C GLU A 9 -15.33 -30.15 17.80
N LEU A 10 -15.41 -30.66 16.58
CA LEU A 10 -14.82 -30.03 15.40
C LEU A 10 -15.51 -28.71 15.02
N GLU A 11 -16.83 -28.62 15.20
CA GLU A 11 -17.59 -27.37 15.02
C GLU A 11 -17.18 -26.29 16.04
N ARG A 12 -16.85 -26.67 17.28
CA ARG A 12 -16.32 -25.73 18.28
C ARG A 12 -14.95 -25.18 17.90
N PHE A 13 -14.08 -26.01 17.33
CA PHE A 13 -12.80 -25.55 16.78
C PHE A 13 -13.00 -24.55 15.64
N ALA A 14 -13.94 -24.83 14.72
CA ALA A 14 -14.25 -23.92 13.62
C ALA A 14 -14.77 -22.54 14.09
N MET A 15 -15.55 -22.49 15.18
CA MET A 15 -16.05 -21.23 15.73
C MET A 15 -15.00 -20.46 16.55
N LYS A 16 -14.25 -21.15 17.41
CA LYS A 16 -13.25 -20.54 18.31
C LYS A 16 -12.05 -21.48 18.47
N PRO A 17 -11.01 -21.33 17.64
CA PRO A 17 -9.91 -22.31 17.55
C PRO A 17 -9.22 -22.55 18.89
N LYS A 18 -8.87 -21.48 19.60
CA LYS A 18 -8.23 -21.57 20.94
C LYS A 18 -9.09 -22.29 21.98
N GLN A 19 -10.41 -22.07 21.96
CA GLN A 19 -11.32 -22.69 22.93
C GLN A 19 -11.65 -24.14 22.54
N GLY A 20 -11.83 -24.40 21.24
CA GLY A 20 -12.03 -25.75 20.71
C GLY A 20 -10.83 -26.64 20.96
N LEU A 21 -9.61 -26.14 20.73
CA LEU A 21 -8.38 -26.88 20.96
C LEU A 21 -8.17 -27.20 22.45
N LYS A 22 -8.42 -26.23 23.33
CA LYS A 22 -8.40 -26.45 24.78
C LYS A 22 -9.41 -27.51 25.22
N TYR A 23 -10.61 -27.49 24.66
CA TYR A 23 -11.62 -28.51 24.96
C TYR A 23 -11.21 -29.90 24.46
N LEU A 24 -10.61 -30.01 23.28
CA LEU A 24 -10.07 -31.26 22.75
C LEU A 24 -8.94 -31.82 23.61
N GLN A 25 -8.10 -30.94 24.18
CA GLN A 25 -7.06 -31.28 25.14
C GLN A 25 -7.64 -31.77 26.47
N GLU A 26 -8.67 -31.11 26.99
CA GLU A 26 -9.39 -31.53 28.22
C GLU A 26 -10.11 -32.89 28.06
N LYS A 27 -10.31 -33.36 26.83
CA LYS A 27 -10.90 -34.66 26.49
C LYS A 27 -9.87 -35.72 26.10
N ASP A 28 -8.58 -35.42 26.23
CA ASP A 28 -7.45 -36.29 25.84
C ASP A 28 -7.49 -36.73 24.35
N LEU A 29 -8.13 -35.94 23.48
CA LEU A 29 -8.23 -36.22 22.04
C LEU A 29 -7.06 -35.64 21.24
N VAL A 30 -6.43 -34.58 21.76
CA VAL A 30 -5.27 -33.90 21.17
C VAL A 30 -4.30 -33.57 22.31
N GLY A 31 -3.01 -33.79 22.08
CA GLY A 31 -1.98 -33.42 23.06
C GLY A 31 -1.79 -31.90 23.20
N THR A 32 -0.97 -31.50 24.16
CA THR A 32 -0.67 -30.08 24.43
C THR A 32 0.57 -29.57 23.71
N THR A 33 1.34 -30.45 23.06
CA THR A 33 2.57 -30.08 22.37
C THR A 33 2.28 -29.55 20.97
N PRO A 34 3.13 -28.67 20.42
CA PRO A 34 3.00 -28.22 19.03
C PRO A 34 2.97 -29.36 18.01
N GLU A 35 3.73 -30.43 18.26
CA GLU A 35 3.84 -31.60 17.40
C GLU A 35 2.54 -32.42 17.39
N ASP A 36 1.89 -32.58 18.55
CA ASP A 36 0.59 -33.27 18.67
C ASP A 36 -0.52 -32.52 17.92
N ILE A 37 -0.50 -31.18 18.01
CA ILE A 37 -1.49 -30.32 17.34
C ILE A 37 -1.26 -30.35 15.82
N ALA A 38 0.00 -30.28 15.38
CA ALA A 38 0.36 -30.42 13.97
C ALA A 38 -0.08 -31.78 13.40
N ALA A 39 0.17 -32.87 14.13
CA ALA A 39 -0.25 -34.21 13.74
C ALA A 39 -1.79 -34.32 13.69
N PHE A 40 -2.50 -33.66 14.62
CA PHE A 40 -3.96 -33.57 14.59
C PHE A 40 -4.46 -32.83 13.33
N PHE A 41 -3.86 -31.70 12.96
CA PHE A 41 -4.23 -30.97 11.74
C PHE A 41 -4.01 -31.78 10.46
N HIS A 42 -2.95 -32.59 10.38
CA HIS A 42 -2.72 -33.51 9.26
C HIS A 42 -3.70 -34.68 9.24
N ARG A 43 -4.09 -35.20 10.41
CA ARG A 43 -4.94 -36.41 10.53
C ARG A 43 -6.42 -36.13 10.28
N GLU A 44 -6.93 -34.96 10.70
CA GLU A 44 -8.36 -34.69 10.72
C GLU A 44 -8.82 -33.85 9.51
N GLU A 45 -9.16 -34.53 8.42
CA GLU A 45 -9.61 -33.89 7.17
C GLU A 45 -10.91 -33.08 7.30
N ARG A 46 -11.71 -33.33 8.35
CA ARG A 46 -12.98 -32.63 8.61
C ARG A 46 -12.78 -31.20 9.13
N LEU A 47 -11.55 -30.81 9.49
CA LEU A 47 -11.26 -29.47 9.96
C LEU A 47 -11.50 -28.42 8.86
N ASP A 48 -11.97 -27.25 9.25
CA ASP A 48 -12.02 -26.11 8.34
C ASP A 48 -10.59 -25.65 8.01
N LYS A 49 -10.16 -25.94 6.78
CA LYS A 49 -8.84 -25.55 6.25
C LYS A 49 -8.57 -24.05 6.34
N THR A 50 -9.60 -23.22 6.37
CA THR A 50 -9.49 -21.76 6.59
C THR A 50 -9.03 -21.47 8.01
N VAL A 51 -9.64 -22.14 8.98
CA VAL A 51 -9.35 -21.97 10.40
C VAL A 51 -7.96 -22.49 10.73
N VAL A 52 -7.56 -23.63 10.14
CA VAL A 52 -6.20 -24.19 10.28
C VAL A 52 -5.15 -23.21 9.74
N GLY A 53 -5.36 -22.69 8.52
CA GLY A 53 -4.47 -21.70 7.92
C GLY A 53 -4.36 -20.42 8.73
N ASP A 54 -5.48 -19.89 9.22
CA ASP A 54 -5.50 -18.68 10.05
C ASP A 54 -4.80 -18.89 11.40
N TYR A 55 -4.95 -20.06 12.00
CA TYR A 55 -4.29 -20.42 13.26
C TYR A 55 -2.77 -20.54 13.07
N MET A 56 -2.32 -21.28 12.06
CA MET A 56 -0.89 -21.44 11.75
C MET A 56 -0.22 -20.13 11.32
N GLY A 57 -0.98 -19.24 10.66
CA GLY A 57 -0.50 -17.93 10.26
C GLY A 57 -0.48 -16.90 11.40
N ASP A 58 -1.03 -17.17 12.58
CA ASP A 58 -1.14 -16.18 13.66
C ASP A 58 0.20 -15.85 14.34
N GLY A 59 0.36 -14.59 14.81
CA GLY A 59 1.61 -14.03 15.33
C GLY A 59 2.09 -14.59 16.67
N ASP A 60 1.24 -15.34 17.37
CA ASP A 60 1.55 -15.93 18.68
C ASP A 60 2.69 -16.96 18.59
N GLU A 61 3.60 -16.93 19.58
CA GLU A 61 4.77 -17.80 19.63
C GLU A 61 4.41 -19.30 19.67
N PHE A 62 3.32 -19.67 20.33
CA PHE A 62 2.87 -21.06 20.35
C PHE A 62 2.36 -21.48 18.98
N HIS A 63 1.55 -20.64 18.33
CA HIS A 63 1.02 -20.91 16.98
C HIS A 63 2.14 -21.04 15.95
N LYS A 64 3.19 -20.22 16.02
CA LYS A 64 4.38 -20.35 15.16
C LYS A 64 5.07 -21.70 15.35
N LYS A 65 5.20 -22.19 16.58
CA LYS A 65 5.76 -23.53 16.84
C LYS A 65 4.90 -24.64 16.24
N VAL A 66 3.57 -24.52 16.34
CA VAL A 66 2.64 -25.46 15.69
C VAL A 66 2.82 -25.43 14.17
N MET A 67 2.93 -24.24 13.59
CA MET A 67 3.15 -24.06 12.15
C MET A 67 4.48 -24.65 11.69
N TYR A 68 5.56 -24.47 12.46
CA TYR A 68 6.85 -25.10 12.17
C TYR A 68 6.74 -26.62 12.22
N ALA A 69 6.18 -27.19 13.30
CA ALA A 69 5.99 -28.63 13.43
C ALA A 69 5.11 -29.21 12.31
N TYR A 70 4.07 -28.49 11.89
CA TYR A 70 3.20 -28.91 10.80
C TYR A 70 3.93 -28.97 9.46
N ILE A 71 4.73 -27.95 9.14
CA ILE A 71 5.47 -27.88 7.88
C ILE A 71 6.65 -28.84 7.88
N ASP A 72 7.30 -29.05 9.03
CA ASP A 72 8.39 -30.01 9.18
C ASP A 72 7.94 -31.47 9.02
N GLN A 73 6.67 -31.76 9.25
CA GLN A 73 6.06 -33.06 8.96
C GLN A 73 5.76 -33.27 7.46
N MET A 74 5.87 -32.23 6.64
CA MET A 74 5.70 -32.36 5.18
C MET A 74 7.02 -32.80 4.53
N ASP A 75 6.92 -33.82 3.68
CA ASP A 75 8.04 -34.31 2.88
C ASP A 75 8.02 -33.71 1.48
N PHE A 76 9.06 -32.94 1.17
CA PHE A 76 9.30 -32.32 -0.13
C PHE A 76 10.49 -32.93 -0.87
N ALA A 77 11.07 -34.03 -0.39
CA ALA A 77 12.20 -34.68 -1.04
C ALA A 77 11.79 -35.22 -2.42
N ASN A 78 12.67 -35.03 -3.42
CA ASN A 78 12.49 -35.50 -4.80
C ASN A 78 11.23 -34.95 -5.50
N LYS A 79 10.67 -33.84 -5.00
CA LYS A 79 9.54 -33.15 -5.63
C LYS A 79 10.03 -31.87 -6.28
N ASP A 80 9.55 -31.61 -7.48
CA ASP A 80 9.75 -30.31 -8.12
C ASP A 80 9.06 -29.20 -7.30
N PHE A 81 9.61 -27.99 -7.40
CA PHE A 81 9.19 -26.86 -6.58
C PHE A 81 7.69 -26.56 -6.65
N VAL A 82 7.12 -26.59 -7.86
CA VAL A 82 5.68 -26.40 -8.06
C VAL A 82 4.87 -27.52 -7.42
N ALA A 83 5.31 -28.78 -7.52
CA ALA A 83 4.63 -29.92 -6.93
C ALA A 83 4.66 -29.86 -5.39
N ALA A 84 5.79 -29.47 -4.81
CA ALA A 84 5.90 -29.23 -3.37
C ALA A 84 5.00 -28.08 -2.91
N LEU A 85 4.96 -26.98 -3.68
CA LEU A 85 4.09 -25.83 -3.37
C LEU A 85 2.61 -26.19 -3.47
N ARG A 86 2.20 -27.00 -4.45
CA ARG A 86 0.82 -27.53 -4.53
C ARG A 86 0.47 -28.38 -3.32
N GLN A 87 1.36 -29.30 -2.92
CA GLN A 87 1.15 -30.15 -1.75
C GLN A 87 1.04 -29.31 -0.47
N PHE A 88 1.88 -28.29 -0.34
CA PHE A 88 1.84 -27.35 0.77
C PHE A 88 0.48 -26.63 0.87
N LEU A 89 0.01 -26.09 -0.25
CA LEU A 89 -1.24 -25.32 -0.31
C LEU A 89 -2.52 -26.16 -0.33
N ASP A 90 -2.42 -27.48 -0.51
CA ASP A 90 -3.56 -28.37 -0.39
C ASP A 90 -3.92 -28.64 1.09
N GLY A 91 -2.95 -28.56 2.00
CA GLY A 91 -3.15 -28.86 3.42
C GLY A 91 -4.09 -27.87 4.13
N PHE A 92 -4.04 -26.60 3.77
CA PHE A 92 -4.80 -25.53 4.41
C PHE A 92 -5.15 -24.42 3.42
N ARG A 93 -6.01 -23.49 3.84
CA ARG A 93 -6.37 -22.34 3.02
C ARG A 93 -5.51 -21.15 3.41
N LEU A 94 -4.89 -20.48 2.43
CA LEU A 94 -4.05 -19.33 2.72
C LEU A 94 -4.86 -18.21 3.42
N PRO A 95 -4.34 -17.65 4.52
CA PRO A 95 -4.93 -16.49 5.16
C PRO A 95 -4.99 -15.28 4.21
N GLY A 96 -5.95 -14.38 4.42
CA GLY A 96 -6.05 -13.12 3.66
C GLY A 96 -5.17 -11.98 4.18
N GLU A 97 -4.29 -12.24 5.17
CA GLU A 97 -3.42 -11.25 5.83
C GLU A 97 -1.95 -11.47 5.44
N ALA A 98 -1.20 -10.40 5.15
CA ALA A 98 0.08 -10.51 4.41
C ALA A 98 1.11 -11.15 5.29
N GLN A 99 1.20 -10.65 6.52
CA GLN A 99 2.10 -11.16 7.53
C GLN A 99 1.87 -12.64 7.85
N LYS A 100 0.66 -13.15 7.63
CA LYS A 100 0.34 -14.57 7.85
C LYS A 100 0.80 -15.43 6.68
N ILE A 101 0.52 -15.00 5.44
CA ILE A 101 1.03 -15.65 4.22
C ILE A 101 2.56 -15.66 4.24
N ASP A 102 3.16 -14.53 4.61
CA ASP A 102 4.59 -14.33 4.65
C ASP A 102 5.32 -15.39 5.48
N ARG A 103 4.87 -15.56 6.72
CA ARG A 103 5.43 -16.56 7.63
C ARG A 103 5.25 -18.00 7.14
N LEU A 104 4.13 -18.29 6.48
CA LEU A 104 3.89 -19.61 5.88
C LEU A 104 4.83 -19.85 4.69
N MET A 105 5.04 -18.85 3.83
CA MET A 105 5.93 -18.93 2.67
C MET A 105 7.39 -19.02 3.07
N GLU A 106 7.83 -18.25 4.08
CA GLU A 106 9.21 -18.33 4.61
C GLU A 106 9.51 -19.73 5.12
N LYS A 107 8.62 -20.29 5.95
CA LYS A 107 8.84 -21.63 6.49
C LYS A 107 8.76 -22.72 5.40
N PHE A 108 7.88 -22.57 4.41
CA PHE A 108 7.85 -23.47 3.24
C PHE A 108 9.18 -23.45 2.48
N ALA A 109 9.70 -22.26 2.18
CA ALA A 109 10.95 -22.10 1.43
C ALA A 109 12.14 -22.72 2.19
N SER A 110 12.24 -22.44 3.49
CA SER A 110 13.23 -23.08 4.38
C SER A 110 13.12 -24.60 4.34
N ARG A 111 11.91 -25.14 4.51
CA ARG A 111 11.67 -26.60 4.51
C ARG A 111 12.00 -27.24 3.16
N TYR A 112 11.64 -26.60 2.04
CA TYR A 112 11.93 -27.11 0.71
C TYR A 112 13.45 -27.25 0.49
N CYS A 113 14.22 -26.23 0.88
CA CYS A 113 15.68 -26.25 0.77
C CYS A 113 16.31 -27.33 1.67
N GLU A 114 15.79 -27.52 2.89
CA GLU A 114 16.23 -28.60 3.80
C GLU A 114 15.97 -30.00 3.23
N CYS A 115 14.83 -30.21 2.56
CA CYS A 115 14.51 -31.49 1.92
C CYS A 115 15.31 -31.74 0.63
N ASN A 116 15.84 -30.70 -0.01
CA ASN A 116 16.51 -30.77 -1.32
C ASN A 116 17.91 -30.10 -1.31
N PRO A 117 18.83 -30.50 -0.41
CA PRO A 117 20.11 -29.81 -0.22
C PRO A 117 21.05 -29.93 -1.42
N ASN A 118 20.88 -30.96 -2.25
CA ASN A 118 21.75 -31.26 -3.39
C ASN A 118 21.24 -30.66 -4.71
N LEU A 119 20.10 -29.96 -4.71
CA LEU A 119 19.50 -29.42 -5.94
C LEU A 119 20.39 -28.34 -6.57
N GLY A 120 21.18 -27.62 -5.76
CA GLY A 120 22.13 -26.60 -6.20
C GLY A 120 21.51 -25.42 -6.98
N LEU A 121 20.18 -25.33 -6.97
CA LEU A 121 19.40 -24.41 -7.81
C LEU A 121 19.12 -23.08 -7.10
N PHE A 122 18.97 -23.11 -5.78
CA PHE A 122 18.73 -21.95 -4.93
C PHE A 122 19.99 -21.64 -4.14
N ALA A 123 20.45 -20.39 -4.22
CA ALA A 123 21.58 -19.90 -3.43
C ALA A 123 21.22 -19.78 -1.95
N SER A 124 19.96 -19.42 -1.66
CA SER A 124 19.42 -19.24 -0.32
C SER A 124 17.94 -19.62 -0.23
N ALA A 125 17.44 -19.81 0.99
CA ALA A 125 16.00 -19.96 1.24
C ALA A 125 15.20 -18.73 0.77
N ASP A 126 15.82 -17.56 0.77
CA ASP A 126 15.22 -16.31 0.26
C ASP A 126 14.91 -16.41 -1.24
N THR A 127 15.77 -17.06 -2.04
CA THR A 127 15.49 -17.31 -3.45
C THR A 127 14.24 -18.18 -3.64
N ALA A 128 14.14 -19.28 -2.87
CA ALA A 128 12.99 -20.16 -2.89
C ALA A 128 11.71 -19.42 -2.43
N TYR A 129 11.81 -18.57 -1.40
CA TYR A 129 10.72 -17.74 -0.92
C TYR A 129 10.21 -16.77 -2.01
N VAL A 130 11.12 -16.04 -2.67
CA VAL A 130 10.75 -15.10 -3.76
C VAL A 130 10.12 -15.85 -4.93
N LEU A 131 10.65 -17.03 -5.27
CA LEU A 131 10.08 -17.88 -6.32
C LEU A 131 8.69 -18.41 -5.97
N ALA A 132 8.45 -18.81 -4.71
CA ALA A 132 7.12 -19.21 -4.26
C ALA A 132 6.09 -18.09 -4.48
N TYR A 133 6.44 -16.86 -4.09
CA TYR A 133 5.58 -15.70 -4.32
C TYR A 133 5.34 -15.40 -5.79
N SER A 134 6.38 -15.50 -6.63
CA SER A 134 6.22 -15.25 -8.06
C SER A 134 5.31 -16.28 -8.73
N ILE A 135 5.33 -17.54 -8.28
CA ILE A 135 4.41 -18.60 -8.73
C ILE A 135 2.97 -18.31 -8.28
N ILE A 136 2.74 -17.87 -7.04
CA ILE A 136 1.41 -17.50 -6.54
C ILE A 136 0.83 -16.30 -7.33
N MET A 137 1.69 -15.35 -7.69
CA MET A 137 1.29 -14.25 -8.56
C MET A 137 0.96 -14.75 -9.98
N LEU A 138 1.80 -15.63 -10.54
CA LEU A 138 1.60 -16.17 -11.87
C LEU A 138 0.29 -16.97 -11.98
N THR A 139 0.01 -17.85 -11.02
CA THR A 139 -1.25 -18.63 -11.04
C THR A 139 -2.48 -17.71 -10.93
N THR A 140 -2.38 -16.63 -10.14
CA THR A 140 -3.46 -15.64 -10.02
C THR A 140 -3.63 -14.87 -11.32
N ASP A 141 -2.53 -14.47 -11.96
CA ASP A 141 -2.53 -13.74 -13.22
C ASP A 141 -3.14 -14.59 -14.35
N LEU A 142 -2.63 -15.80 -14.57
CA LEU A 142 -3.01 -16.66 -15.68
C LEU A 142 -4.46 -17.16 -15.56
N HIS A 143 -4.92 -17.54 -14.37
CA HIS A 143 -6.20 -18.22 -14.18
C HIS A 143 -7.35 -17.33 -13.70
N SER A 144 -7.06 -16.12 -13.19
CA SER A 144 -8.14 -15.20 -12.79
C SER A 144 -8.85 -14.64 -14.02
N PRO A 145 -10.18 -14.78 -14.16
CA PRO A 145 -10.93 -14.19 -15.27
C PRO A 145 -10.90 -12.65 -15.27
N GLN A 146 -10.49 -12.03 -14.17
CA GLN A 146 -10.40 -10.57 -14.02
C GLN A 146 -9.16 -9.96 -14.70
N VAL A 147 -8.13 -10.76 -14.97
CA VAL A 147 -6.91 -10.31 -15.63
C VAL A 147 -7.07 -10.47 -17.14
N ARG A 148 -7.21 -9.34 -17.85
CA ARG A 148 -7.40 -9.30 -19.32
C ARG A 148 -6.10 -9.53 -20.08
N ASN A 149 -5.01 -8.91 -19.63
CA ASN A 149 -3.69 -9.04 -20.24
C ASN A 149 -2.86 -9.97 -19.36
N LYS A 150 -2.73 -11.22 -19.77
CA LYS A 150 -1.97 -12.24 -19.07
C LYS A 150 -0.47 -11.96 -19.18
N MET A 151 0.25 -12.17 -18.09
CA MET A 151 1.70 -12.14 -18.05
C MET A 151 2.24 -13.18 -19.04
N THR A 152 3.12 -12.76 -19.95
CA THR A 152 3.76 -13.69 -20.87
C THR A 152 4.91 -14.43 -20.19
N LYS A 153 5.34 -15.55 -20.79
CA LYS A 153 6.50 -16.30 -20.32
C LYS A 153 7.76 -15.44 -20.20
N GLU A 154 8.01 -14.59 -21.20
CA GLU A 154 9.16 -13.68 -21.21
C GLU A 154 9.07 -12.65 -20.08
N GLN A 155 7.87 -12.14 -19.79
CA GLN A 155 7.63 -11.22 -18.69
C GLN A 155 7.87 -11.90 -17.34
N TYR A 156 7.41 -13.15 -17.17
CA TYR A 156 7.64 -13.94 -15.96
C TYR A 156 9.13 -14.21 -15.73
N ILE A 157 9.87 -14.57 -16.79
CA ILE A 157 11.34 -14.76 -16.71
C ILE A 157 12.04 -13.45 -16.36
N ALA A 158 11.67 -12.34 -17.01
CA ALA A 158 12.26 -11.02 -16.75
C ALA A 158 12.02 -10.54 -15.31
N MET A 159 10.84 -10.83 -14.76
CA MET A 159 10.45 -10.48 -13.41
C MET A 159 11.25 -11.21 -12.33
N ASN A 160 11.67 -12.45 -12.61
CA ASN A 160 12.48 -13.26 -11.71
C ASN A 160 14.01 -13.10 -11.93
N ARG A 161 14.45 -12.05 -12.63
CA ARG A 161 15.89 -11.77 -12.79
C ARG A 161 16.51 -11.26 -11.50
N GLY A 162 17.71 -11.75 -11.18
CA GLY A 162 18.51 -11.33 -10.02
C GLY A 162 18.01 -11.84 -8.66
N ILE A 163 17.04 -12.76 -8.63
CA ILE A 163 16.45 -13.26 -7.37
C ILE A 163 17.33 -14.29 -6.66
N ASN A 164 18.33 -14.86 -7.34
CA ASN A 164 19.21 -15.90 -6.83
C ASN A 164 20.52 -15.28 -6.34
N ASP A 165 20.49 -14.53 -5.24
CA ASP A 165 21.62 -13.77 -4.69
C ASP A 165 22.33 -12.92 -5.75
N GLN A 166 21.57 -12.05 -6.43
CA GLN A 166 22.02 -11.19 -7.54
C GLN A 166 22.34 -11.94 -8.86
N SER A 167 22.18 -13.26 -8.88
CA SER A 167 22.22 -14.09 -10.09
C SER A 167 20.81 -14.46 -10.57
N ASP A 168 20.73 -15.03 -11.76
CA ASP A 168 19.48 -15.50 -12.36
C ASP A 168 19.26 -17.00 -12.09
N LEU A 169 18.01 -17.40 -11.90
CA LEU A 169 17.62 -18.80 -12.04
C LEU A 169 17.71 -19.21 -13.52
N PRO A 170 17.97 -20.50 -13.82
CA PRO A 170 18.01 -20.97 -15.21
C PRO A 170 16.71 -20.62 -15.95
N GLN A 171 16.84 -20.01 -17.13
CA GLN A 171 15.66 -19.57 -17.90
C GLN A 171 14.75 -20.74 -18.27
N GLN A 172 15.33 -21.91 -18.58
CA GLN A 172 14.55 -23.11 -18.87
C GLN A 172 13.70 -23.53 -17.66
N TYR A 173 14.27 -23.47 -16.46
CA TYR A 173 13.55 -23.81 -15.24
C TYR A 173 12.36 -22.87 -15.00
N LEU A 174 12.53 -21.56 -15.21
CA LEU A 174 11.44 -20.59 -15.12
C LEU A 174 10.39 -20.77 -16.24
N SER A 175 10.82 -21.16 -17.44
CA SER A 175 9.91 -21.50 -18.54
C SER A 175 9.06 -22.73 -18.20
N ASP A 176 9.67 -23.78 -17.66
CA ASP A 176 8.98 -25.02 -17.30
C ASP A 176 7.96 -24.77 -16.18
N ILE A 177 8.31 -23.94 -15.19
CA ILE A 177 7.35 -23.47 -14.17
C ILE A 177 6.19 -22.71 -14.81
N TYR A 178 6.47 -21.82 -15.76
CA TYR A 178 5.42 -21.05 -16.41
C TYR A 178 4.44 -21.96 -17.15
N ASP A 179 4.95 -22.92 -17.92
CA ASP A 179 4.11 -23.84 -18.70
C ASP A 179 3.29 -24.76 -17.77
N GLU A 180 3.89 -25.24 -16.68
CA GLU A 180 3.21 -26.05 -15.67
C GLU A 180 2.07 -25.28 -14.99
N ILE A 181 2.30 -24.02 -14.60
CA ILE A 181 1.26 -23.19 -14.01
C ILE A 181 0.21 -22.82 -15.04
N ALA A 182 0.58 -22.51 -16.28
CA ALA A 182 -0.37 -22.20 -17.35
C ALA A 182 -1.30 -23.39 -17.66
N GLY A 183 -0.76 -24.61 -17.68
CA GLY A 183 -1.53 -25.83 -17.91
C GLY A 183 -2.37 -26.26 -16.70
N ASN A 184 -1.83 -26.12 -15.50
CA ASN A 184 -2.45 -26.58 -14.27
C ASN A 184 -2.56 -25.44 -13.24
N GLU A 185 -3.76 -24.92 -12.98
CA GLU A 185 -3.97 -23.93 -11.92
C GLU A 185 -3.59 -24.48 -10.53
N ILE A 186 -2.95 -23.67 -9.68
CA ILE A 186 -2.89 -23.96 -8.25
C ILE A 186 -4.27 -23.66 -7.65
N LYS A 187 -5.08 -24.71 -7.49
CA LYS A 187 -6.45 -24.61 -6.97
C LYS A 187 -6.45 -24.18 -5.51
N MET A 188 -6.53 -22.88 -5.27
CA MET A 188 -6.88 -22.32 -3.97
C MET A 188 -8.41 -22.29 -3.89
N LYS A 189 -9.05 -23.23 -3.17
CA LYS A 189 -10.53 -23.24 -3.07
C LYS A 189 -11.05 -21.85 -2.70
N ALA A 190 -11.99 -21.32 -3.48
CA ALA A 190 -12.46 -19.94 -3.41
C ALA A 190 -13.39 -19.69 -2.21
N GLY A 191 -13.26 -18.51 -1.64
CA GLY A 191 -13.93 -18.05 -0.42
C GLY A 191 -13.30 -16.72 -0.06
N HIS A 192 -13.87 -15.63 -0.58
CA HIS A 192 -13.47 -14.24 -0.34
C HIS A 192 -11.98 -14.02 -0.02
N ASN A 193 -11.09 -14.44 -0.93
CA ASN A 193 -9.67 -14.14 -0.84
C ASN A 193 -9.46 -12.66 -1.18
N LYS A 194 -9.45 -11.81 -0.15
CA LYS A 194 -8.73 -10.53 -0.25
C LYS A 194 -7.24 -10.88 -0.07
N LEU A 195 -6.44 -10.61 -1.09
CA LEU A 195 -4.99 -10.57 -0.95
C LEU A 195 -4.60 -9.40 -0.04
N PRO A 196 -3.44 -9.49 0.62
CA PRO A 196 -3.20 -8.72 1.82
C PRO A 196 -2.41 -7.42 1.64
N LYS A 197 -2.58 -6.49 2.59
CA LYS A 197 -1.75 -5.29 2.79
C LYS A 197 -0.50 -5.63 3.63
N HIS A 198 0.71 -5.22 3.24
CA HIS A 198 1.94 -5.47 4.02
C HIS A 198 2.59 -4.20 4.61
N ASN A 199 3.21 -4.36 5.80
CA ASN A 199 3.94 -3.33 6.55
C ASN A 199 5.45 -3.40 6.30
N ALA A 200 6.07 -2.25 6.06
CA ALA A 200 7.38 -2.08 5.43
C ALA A 200 8.62 -2.37 6.31
N SER A 201 8.85 -3.61 6.72
CA SER A 201 10.11 -4.01 7.38
C SER A 201 10.76 -5.16 6.61
N ALA A 202 11.93 -4.91 6.01
CA ALA A 202 12.80 -5.86 5.28
C ALA A 202 12.47 -6.18 3.81
N THR A 203 12.56 -5.19 2.91
CA THR A 203 12.72 -5.45 1.46
C THR A 203 13.59 -4.37 0.81
N THR A 204 14.47 -4.78 -0.11
CA THR A 204 15.28 -3.89 -0.95
C THR A 204 14.38 -2.95 -1.76
N GLU A 205 14.84 -1.73 -2.04
CA GLU A 205 14.04 -0.65 -2.65
C GLU A 205 13.40 -1.01 -4.00
N ARG A 206 14.04 -1.91 -4.76
CA ARG A 206 13.53 -2.47 -6.02
C ARG A 206 12.35 -3.44 -5.82
N GLN A 207 12.41 -4.30 -4.80
CA GLN A 207 11.29 -5.17 -4.40
C GLN A 207 10.11 -4.32 -3.90
N ARG A 208 10.39 -3.28 -3.11
CA ARG A 208 9.35 -2.37 -2.60
C ARG A 208 8.59 -1.66 -3.74
N LYS A 209 9.28 -1.16 -4.77
CA LYS A 209 8.64 -0.54 -5.95
C LYS A 209 7.83 -1.54 -6.78
N LEU A 210 8.30 -2.77 -6.96
CA LEU A 210 7.58 -3.80 -7.70
C LEU A 210 6.27 -4.18 -6.98
N LEU A 211 6.34 -4.38 -5.66
CA LEU A 211 5.20 -4.69 -4.80
C LEU A 211 4.16 -3.56 -4.78
N GLN A 212 4.61 -2.31 -4.72
CA GLN A 212 3.72 -1.13 -4.70
C GLN A 212 2.99 -0.93 -6.05
N ASN A 213 3.66 -1.21 -7.17
CA ASN A 213 3.04 -1.18 -8.50
C ASN A 213 2.02 -2.30 -8.69
N VAL A 214 2.28 -3.49 -8.14
CA VAL A 214 1.34 -4.62 -8.14
C VAL A 214 0.09 -4.30 -7.31
N GLU A 215 0.27 -3.71 -6.12
CA GLU A 215 -0.85 -3.26 -5.27
C GLU A 215 -1.72 -2.21 -5.99
N LEU A 216 -1.11 -1.23 -6.64
CA LEU A 216 -1.85 -0.16 -7.35
C LEU A 216 -2.65 -0.72 -8.55
N ALA A 217 -2.04 -1.62 -9.32
CA ALA A 217 -2.70 -2.30 -10.44
C ALA A 217 -3.86 -3.17 -9.96
N GLN A 218 -3.68 -3.86 -8.83
CA GLN A 218 -4.71 -4.72 -8.25
C GLN A 218 -5.86 -3.90 -7.63
N MET A 219 -5.59 -2.79 -6.95
CA MET A 219 -6.63 -1.87 -6.46
C MET A 219 -7.45 -1.30 -7.61
N ALA A 220 -6.79 -0.90 -8.71
CA ALA A 220 -7.49 -0.44 -9.92
C ALA A 220 -8.35 -1.55 -10.55
N ASN A 221 -7.86 -2.78 -10.62
CA ASN A 221 -8.60 -3.93 -11.17
C ASN A 221 -9.74 -4.37 -10.26
N THR A 222 -9.58 -4.32 -8.94
CA THR A 222 -10.63 -4.65 -7.97
C THR A 222 -11.72 -3.59 -7.97
N ALA A 223 -11.34 -2.30 -8.06
CA ALA A 223 -12.29 -1.20 -8.23
C ALA A 223 -13.05 -1.33 -9.55
N ARG A 224 -12.36 -1.69 -10.64
CA ARG A 224 -12.97 -1.95 -11.95
C ARG A 224 -13.90 -3.17 -11.93
N ALA A 225 -13.48 -4.27 -11.30
CA ALA A 225 -14.30 -5.49 -11.15
C ALA A 225 -15.51 -5.28 -10.23
N LEU A 226 -15.41 -4.46 -9.19
CA LEU A 226 -16.56 -4.06 -8.37
C LEU A 226 -17.51 -3.15 -9.15
N MET A 227 -16.99 -2.22 -9.97
CA MET A 227 -17.81 -1.41 -10.88
C MET A 227 -18.49 -2.28 -11.96
N GLU A 228 -17.80 -3.24 -12.54
CA GLU A 228 -18.32 -4.17 -13.57
C GLU A 228 -19.30 -5.19 -12.96
N ALA A 229 -19.03 -5.73 -11.77
CA ALA A 229 -19.96 -6.63 -11.07
C ALA A 229 -21.23 -5.92 -10.60
N ALA A 230 -21.12 -4.65 -10.17
CA ALA A 230 -22.29 -3.81 -9.90
C ALA A 230 -23.08 -3.48 -11.18
N SER A 231 -22.45 -3.52 -12.36
CA SER A 231 -23.11 -3.28 -13.65
C SER A 231 -23.86 -4.49 -14.23
N HIS A 232 -23.54 -5.72 -13.76
CA HIS A 232 -24.21 -6.96 -14.17
C HIS A 232 -25.34 -7.42 -13.25
N TYR A 233 -25.62 -6.67 -12.18
CA TYR A 233 -26.89 -6.80 -11.48
C TYR A 233 -27.96 -6.11 -12.33
N GLU A 234 -28.97 -6.84 -12.80
CA GLU A 234 -30.23 -6.25 -13.28
C GLU A 234 -30.97 -5.61 -12.09
N ALA A 235 -30.36 -4.63 -11.45
CA ALA A 235 -31.07 -3.69 -10.60
C ALA A 235 -31.66 -2.64 -11.53
N ALA A 236 -32.95 -2.29 -11.35
CA ALA A 236 -33.53 -1.14 -12.00
C ALA A 236 -32.83 0.13 -11.48
N PHE A 237 -31.75 0.56 -12.16
CA PHE A 237 -31.06 1.79 -11.84
C PHE A 237 -31.93 2.96 -12.30
N THR A 238 -32.47 3.71 -11.35
CA THR A 238 -33.01 5.04 -11.62
C THR A 238 -31.87 6.02 -11.80
N SER A 239 -31.75 6.59 -12.99
CA SER A 239 -30.81 7.67 -13.26
C SER A 239 -31.15 8.89 -12.38
N ALA A 240 -30.26 9.21 -11.46
CA ALA A 240 -30.37 10.37 -10.59
C ALA A 240 -29.80 11.60 -11.33
N SER A 241 -30.67 12.52 -11.73
CA SER A 241 -30.28 13.76 -12.43
C SER A 241 -30.16 14.98 -11.52
N HIS A 242 -30.59 14.88 -10.26
CA HIS A 242 -30.59 16.00 -9.33
C HIS A 242 -29.22 16.18 -8.64
N TYR A 243 -28.71 17.40 -8.59
CA TYR A 243 -27.38 17.71 -8.04
C TYR A 243 -27.26 17.38 -6.53
N GLU A 244 -28.39 17.34 -5.80
CA GLU A 244 -28.41 17.01 -4.38
C GLU A 244 -27.88 15.60 -4.06
N HIS A 245 -27.93 14.67 -5.02
CA HIS A 245 -27.38 13.32 -4.85
C HIS A 245 -25.84 13.32 -4.75
N VAL A 246 -25.17 14.35 -5.25
CA VAL A 246 -23.71 14.46 -5.20
C VAL A 246 -23.22 14.60 -3.74
N ARG A 247 -23.98 15.29 -2.88
CA ARG A 247 -23.59 15.52 -1.48
C ARG A 247 -23.40 14.21 -0.68
N PRO A 248 -24.38 13.28 -0.60
CA PRO A 248 -24.19 12.01 0.10
C PRO A 248 -23.14 11.11 -0.57
N MET A 249 -23.04 11.13 -1.90
CA MET A 249 -21.99 10.36 -2.62
C MET A 249 -20.60 10.85 -2.23
N PHE A 250 -20.38 12.16 -2.25
CA PHE A 250 -19.10 12.76 -1.88
C PHE A 250 -18.76 12.51 -0.41
N LYS A 251 -19.74 12.54 0.51
CA LYS A 251 -19.54 12.22 1.93
C LYS A 251 -18.95 10.82 2.18
N ILE A 252 -19.19 9.87 1.27
CA ILE A 252 -18.62 8.52 1.36
C ILE A 252 -17.25 8.46 0.66
N ALA A 253 -17.09 9.17 -0.46
CA ALA A 253 -15.91 9.05 -1.32
C ALA A 253 -14.75 9.98 -0.96
N TRP A 254 -14.97 11.08 -0.24
CA TRP A 254 -13.96 12.14 -0.09
C TRP A 254 -12.69 11.68 0.65
N THR A 255 -12.81 10.85 1.69
CA THR A 255 -11.64 10.39 2.47
C THR A 255 -10.69 9.50 1.64
N PRO A 256 -11.15 8.45 0.93
CA PRO A 256 -10.26 7.68 0.06
C PRO A 256 -9.72 8.51 -1.11
N CYS A 257 -10.49 9.45 -1.68
CA CYS A 257 -9.99 10.37 -2.70
C CYS A 257 -8.87 11.26 -2.17
N LEU A 258 -9.07 11.91 -1.02
CA LEU A 258 -8.05 12.75 -0.38
C LEU A 258 -6.76 11.97 -0.11
N ALA A 259 -6.89 10.74 0.39
CA ALA A 259 -5.75 9.86 0.65
C ALA A 259 -5.00 9.53 -0.65
N ALA A 260 -5.71 9.16 -1.72
CA ALA A 260 -5.11 8.82 -3.01
C ALA A 260 -4.32 10.00 -3.60
N PHE A 261 -4.91 11.20 -3.59
CA PHE A 261 -4.23 12.40 -4.11
C PHE A 261 -3.03 12.79 -3.23
N SER A 262 -3.16 12.69 -1.91
CA SER A 262 -2.07 13.01 -0.98
C SER A 262 -0.88 12.06 -1.15
N ILE A 263 -1.14 10.75 -1.24
CA ILE A 263 -0.08 9.75 -1.46
C ILE A 263 0.55 9.95 -2.83
N GLY A 264 -0.25 10.09 -3.89
CA GLY A 264 0.25 10.31 -5.24
C GLY A 264 1.14 11.56 -5.33
N LEU A 265 0.74 12.66 -4.70
CA LEU A 265 1.55 13.89 -4.65
C LEU A 265 2.81 13.72 -3.79
N GLN A 266 2.76 12.93 -2.72
CA GLN A 266 3.92 12.68 -1.86
C GLN A 266 4.97 11.79 -2.54
N THR A 267 4.55 10.66 -3.13
CA THR A 267 5.46 9.61 -3.61
C THR A 267 5.87 9.75 -5.06
N SER A 268 5.07 10.44 -5.89
CA SER A 268 5.39 10.59 -7.31
C SER A 268 6.40 11.72 -7.58
N GLU A 269 7.20 11.50 -8.63
CA GLU A 269 8.04 12.51 -9.29
C GLU A 269 7.60 12.75 -10.75
N ASP A 270 6.60 12.00 -11.23
CA ASP A 270 6.02 12.15 -12.57
C ASP A 270 5.07 13.36 -12.61
N GLY A 271 5.33 14.29 -13.53
CA GLY A 271 4.57 15.53 -13.72
C GLY A 271 3.10 15.30 -14.06
N ASP A 272 2.77 14.25 -14.81
CA ASP A 272 1.38 13.95 -15.19
C ASP A 272 0.59 13.49 -13.97
N ILE A 273 1.17 12.58 -13.18
CA ILE A 273 0.54 12.08 -11.94
C ILE A 273 0.34 13.22 -10.95
N ILE A 274 1.33 14.10 -10.80
CA ILE A 274 1.23 15.30 -9.95
C ILE A 274 0.08 16.20 -10.42
N SER A 275 -0.01 16.47 -11.71
CA SER A 275 -1.10 17.28 -12.30
C SER A 275 -2.48 16.69 -12.01
N TRP A 276 -2.67 15.38 -12.21
CA TRP A 276 -3.93 14.71 -11.89
C TRP A 276 -4.27 14.75 -10.40
N CYS A 277 -3.28 14.59 -9.51
CA CYS A 277 -3.50 14.70 -8.06
C CYS A 277 -3.93 16.11 -7.67
N LEU A 278 -3.26 17.14 -8.19
CA LEU A 278 -3.59 18.54 -7.95
C LEU A 278 -4.97 18.90 -8.50
N GLN A 279 -5.33 18.40 -9.67
CA GLN A 279 -6.69 18.54 -10.21
C GLN A 279 -7.72 17.85 -9.31
N GLY A 280 -7.39 16.69 -8.75
CA GLY A 280 -8.22 15.98 -7.77
C GLY A 280 -8.44 16.80 -6.49
N PHE A 281 -7.40 17.43 -5.96
CA PHE A 281 -7.51 18.38 -4.84
C PHE A 281 -8.45 19.54 -5.19
N ARG A 282 -8.24 20.21 -6.33
CA ARG A 282 -9.08 21.33 -6.78
C ARG A 282 -10.55 20.95 -6.86
N LEU A 283 -10.87 19.83 -7.51
CA LEU A 283 -12.25 19.36 -7.65
C LEU A 283 -12.86 18.95 -6.32
N GLY A 284 -12.12 18.27 -5.45
CA GLY A 284 -12.58 17.89 -4.12
C GLY A 284 -12.93 19.11 -3.25
N ILE A 285 -12.08 20.14 -3.29
CA ILE A 285 -12.30 21.41 -2.59
C ILE A 285 -13.55 22.10 -3.14
N ARG A 286 -13.66 22.20 -4.47
CA ARG A 286 -14.80 22.83 -5.13
C ARG A 286 -16.14 22.17 -4.77
N ILE A 287 -16.20 20.83 -4.78
CA ILE A 287 -17.41 20.09 -4.36
C ILE A 287 -17.73 20.38 -2.89
N ALA A 288 -16.73 20.30 -2.01
CA ALA A 288 -16.92 20.57 -0.58
C ALA A 288 -17.40 22.01 -0.33
N SER A 289 -16.87 22.98 -1.07
CA SER A 289 -17.25 24.39 -1.03
C SER A 289 -18.69 24.62 -1.50
N ILE A 290 -19.09 24.04 -2.64
CA ILE A 290 -20.47 24.16 -3.18
C ILE A 290 -21.50 23.60 -2.19
N PHE A 291 -21.24 22.45 -1.58
CA PHE A 291 -22.16 21.80 -0.65
C PHE A 291 -22.00 22.24 0.81
N ARG A 292 -21.17 23.26 1.07
CA ARG A 292 -20.87 23.81 2.42
C ARG A 292 -20.48 22.71 3.42
N LEU A 293 -19.61 21.81 2.98
CA LEU A 293 -19.08 20.68 3.73
C LEU A 293 -17.79 21.09 4.43
N ALA A 294 -17.92 21.74 5.59
CA ALA A 294 -16.80 22.39 6.29
C ALA A 294 -15.67 21.43 6.68
N LEU A 295 -15.98 20.24 7.17
CA LEU A 295 -14.99 19.24 7.59
C LEU A 295 -14.14 18.80 6.40
N GLU A 296 -14.80 18.42 5.31
CA GLU A 296 -14.20 17.92 4.09
C GLU A 296 -13.35 19.01 3.43
N ARG A 297 -13.90 20.22 3.29
CA ARG A 297 -13.19 21.38 2.73
C ARG A 297 -11.92 21.70 3.51
N ASN A 298 -12.02 21.78 4.84
CA ASN A 298 -10.88 22.04 5.71
C ASN A 298 -9.81 20.96 5.57
N ALA A 299 -10.19 19.68 5.50
CA ALA A 299 -9.24 18.58 5.37
C ALA A 299 -8.46 18.64 4.05
N TYR A 300 -9.13 18.89 2.92
CA TYR A 300 -8.45 19.04 1.63
C TYR A 300 -7.50 20.24 1.60
N ILE A 301 -7.94 21.41 2.09
CA ILE A 301 -7.14 22.63 2.08
C ILE A 301 -5.93 22.50 3.00
N GLN A 302 -6.10 21.97 4.21
CA GLN A 302 -4.99 21.74 5.13
C GLN A 302 -3.98 20.72 4.61
N ALA A 303 -4.45 19.67 3.93
CA ALA A 303 -3.57 18.71 3.28
C ALA A 303 -2.78 19.38 2.15
N LEU A 304 -3.43 20.14 1.27
CA LEU A 304 -2.77 20.88 0.19
C LEU A 304 -1.77 21.91 0.73
N ALA A 305 -2.14 22.65 1.79
CA ALA A 305 -1.29 23.65 2.44
C ALA A 305 0.00 23.05 3.03
N ARG A 306 -0.01 21.76 3.42
CA ARG A 306 1.22 21.06 3.85
C ARG A 306 2.17 20.78 2.69
N PHE A 307 1.64 20.51 1.50
CA PHE A 307 2.46 20.26 0.30
C PHE A 307 3.12 21.51 -0.25
N THR A 308 2.74 22.72 0.17
CA THR A 308 3.47 23.94 -0.21
C THR A 308 4.84 24.06 0.46
N LEU A 309 5.07 23.35 1.57
CA LEU A 309 6.25 23.45 2.45
C LEU A 309 6.52 24.85 3.05
N LEU A 310 5.75 25.88 2.69
CA LEU A 310 5.85 27.24 3.21
C LEU A 310 5.42 27.36 4.68
N THR A 311 4.57 26.44 5.16
CA THR A 311 4.00 26.47 6.52
C THR A 311 4.61 25.41 7.44
N ALA A 312 5.57 24.62 6.94
CA ALA A 312 6.16 23.52 7.68
C ALA A 312 7.25 24.03 8.64
N LYS A 313 7.08 23.76 9.94
CA LYS A 313 8.05 24.12 10.99
C LYS A 313 9.43 23.42 10.86
N ASN A 314 9.54 22.40 10.02
CA ASN A 314 10.77 21.65 9.76
C ASN A 314 11.20 21.86 8.31
N SER A 315 11.89 22.97 8.04
CA SER A 315 12.32 23.40 6.71
C SER A 315 13.56 22.66 6.17
N MET A 316 13.77 21.40 6.53
CA MET A 316 14.89 20.60 6.00
C MET A 316 14.58 19.94 4.65
N ALA A 317 13.42 20.22 4.04
CA ALA A 317 13.03 19.65 2.76
C ALA A 317 13.26 20.65 1.63
N GLU A 318 14.08 20.27 0.65
CA GLU A 318 14.29 20.99 -0.60
C GLU A 318 12.96 21.17 -1.36
N MET A 319 12.65 22.39 -1.79
CA MET A 319 11.45 22.67 -2.57
C MET A 319 11.58 22.07 -3.98
N LYS A 320 10.64 21.21 -4.35
CA LYS A 320 10.51 20.62 -5.68
C LYS A 320 9.41 21.33 -6.49
N SER A 321 9.38 21.10 -7.80
CA SER A 321 8.37 21.63 -8.72
C SER A 321 6.92 21.41 -8.24
N LYS A 322 6.60 20.24 -7.68
CA LYS A 322 5.27 19.92 -7.13
C LYS A 322 4.84 20.82 -5.97
N ASN A 323 5.78 21.33 -5.19
CA ASN A 323 5.49 22.24 -4.09
C ASN A 323 5.08 23.61 -4.65
N ILE A 324 5.75 24.07 -5.71
CA ILE A 324 5.40 25.30 -6.44
C ILE A 324 4.01 25.18 -7.07
N GLU A 325 3.72 24.06 -7.74
CA GLU A 325 2.39 23.81 -8.31
C GLU A 325 1.29 23.73 -7.24
N SER A 326 1.61 23.23 -6.04
CA SER A 326 0.69 23.24 -4.90
C SER A 326 0.41 24.66 -4.39
N ILE A 327 1.41 25.54 -4.37
CA ILE A 327 1.26 26.97 -4.02
C ILE A 327 0.34 27.64 -5.04
N LYS A 328 0.64 27.48 -6.34
CA LYS A 328 -0.18 28.03 -7.43
C LYS A 328 -1.62 27.57 -7.29
N LEU A 329 -1.85 26.28 -7.07
CA LEU A 329 -3.20 25.74 -6.91
C LEU A 329 -3.92 26.37 -5.70
N LEU A 330 -3.24 26.51 -4.57
CA LEU A 330 -3.85 27.12 -3.37
C LEU A 330 -4.24 28.59 -3.60
N MET A 331 -3.45 29.33 -4.39
CA MET A 331 -3.82 30.68 -4.84
C MET A 331 -5.01 30.67 -5.80
N THR A 332 -5.02 29.75 -6.78
CA THR A 332 -6.16 29.57 -7.70
C THR A 332 -7.45 29.24 -6.95
N ILE A 333 -7.40 28.42 -5.90
CA ILE A 333 -8.56 28.12 -5.06
C ILE A 333 -9.07 29.37 -4.34
N GLY A 334 -8.17 30.23 -3.86
CA GLY A 334 -8.53 31.52 -3.27
C GLY A 334 -9.31 32.42 -4.24
N ASP A 335 -8.91 32.42 -5.51
CA ASP A 335 -9.56 33.18 -6.58
C ASP A 335 -10.91 32.57 -7.01
N GLU A 336 -10.96 31.25 -7.25
CA GLU A 336 -12.13 30.58 -7.81
C GLU A 336 -13.23 30.29 -6.79
N ASP A 337 -12.86 29.84 -5.59
CA ASP A 337 -13.78 29.33 -4.57
C ASP A 337 -13.87 30.25 -3.34
N GLY A 338 -13.22 31.42 -3.37
CA GLY A 338 -13.05 32.32 -2.23
C GLY A 338 -14.33 32.63 -1.43
N ASN A 339 -15.46 32.85 -2.11
CA ASN A 339 -16.75 33.13 -1.46
C ASN A 339 -17.33 31.95 -0.64
N CYS A 340 -16.73 30.77 -0.78
CA CYS A 340 -17.19 29.51 -0.20
C CYS A 340 -16.13 28.84 0.69
N LEU A 341 -14.99 29.47 0.95
CA LEU A 341 -13.92 28.93 1.79
C LEU A 341 -14.18 29.08 3.30
N ASP A 342 -14.96 30.07 3.71
CA ASP A 342 -15.22 30.41 5.12
C ASP A 342 -13.91 30.44 5.94
N GLU A 343 -13.80 29.68 7.04
CA GLU A 343 -12.61 29.61 7.90
C GLU A 343 -11.35 29.10 7.19
N SER A 344 -11.49 28.38 6.07
CA SER A 344 -10.34 27.84 5.32
C SER A 344 -9.51 28.93 4.62
N TRP A 345 -10.01 30.17 4.54
CA TRP A 345 -9.24 31.33 4.07
C TRP A 345 -7.93 31.54 4.83
N VAL A 346 -7.90 31.16 6.10
CA VAL A 346 -6.72 31.32 6.95
C VAL A 346 -5.51 30.58 6.34
N ASP A 347 -5.70 29.41 5.75
CA ASP A 347 -4.61 28.63 5.16
C ASP A 347 -4.11 29.23 3.84
N VAL A 348 -5.02 29.80 3.03
CA VAL A 348 -4.67 30.53 1.80
C VAL A 348 -3.88 31.80 2.14
N LEU A 349 -4.38 32.61 3.08
CA LEU A 349 -3.72 33.84 3.52
C LEU A 349 -2.35 33.57 4.16
N LYS A 350 -2.24 32.50 4.95
CA LYS A 350 -0.94 32.05 5.47
C LYS A 350 0.02 31.70 4.33
N CYS A 351 -0.44 30.97 3.31
CA CYS A 351 0.40 30.65 2.16
C CYS A 351 0.90 31.91 1.44
N ILE A 352 0.02 32.89 1.20
CA ILE A 352 0.39 34.16 0.56
C ILE A 352 1.41 34.92 1.42
N SER A 353 1.16 35.03 2.72
CA SER A 353 2.06 35.72 3.66
C SER A 353 3.44 35.06 3.74
N GLN A 354 3.51 33.73 3.74
CA GLN A 354 4.78 33.01 3.74
C GLN A 354 5.52 33.11 2.40
N LEU A 355 4.79 33.17 1.29
CA LEU A 355 5.38 33.39 -0.04
C LEU A 355 6.00 34.79 -0.15
N GLU A 356 5.33 35.82 0.36
CA GLU A 356 5.86 37.19 0.44
C GLU A 356 7.10 37.25 1.33
N LEU A 357 7.10 36.56 2.47
CA LEU A 357 8.27 36.43 3.34
C LEU A 357 9.45 35.77 2.60
N ALA A 358 9.21 34.68 1.88
CA ALA A 358 10.24 34.01 1.09
C ALA A 358 10.81 34.91 -0.02
N GLN A 359 9.96 35.72 -0.67
CA GLN A 359 10.38 36.69 -1.68
C GLN A 359 11.24 37.81 -1.08
N LEU A 360 10.85 38.34 0.09
CA LEU A 360 11.63 39.36 0.81
C LEU A 360 13.04 38.85 1.15
N ILE A 361 13.13 37.59 1.61
CA ILE A 361 14.41 36.93 1.90
C ILE A 361 15.24 36.77 0.62
N GLY A 362 14.65 36.25 -0.45
CA GLY A 362 15.37 35.96 -1.71
C GLY A 362 15.78 37.18 -2.52
N THR A 363 15.08 38.30 -2.39
CA THR A 363 15.44 39.56 -3.07
C THR A 363 16.45 40.40 -2.29
N GLY A 364 16.86 39.95 -1.09
CA GLY A 364 17.85 40.66 -0.27
C GLY A 364 17.38 42.04 0.23
N VAL A 365 16.09 42.36 0.11
CA VAL A 365 15.50 43.60 0.61
C VAL A 365 15.42 43.49 2.13
N ARG A 366 16.52 43.84 2.81
CA ARG A 366 16.46 44.15 4.23
C ARG A 366 15.49 45.32 4.38
N PRO A 367 14.51 45.27 5.30
CA PRO A 367 13.74 46.45 5.62
C PRO A 367 14.76 47.51 6.00
N SER A 368 14.82 48.58 5.22
CA SER A 368 15.61 49.76 5.55
C SER A 368 15.31 50.10 7.00
N ASN A 369 16.36 50.24 7.81
CA ASN A 369 16.31 50.79 9.17
C ASN A 369 15.93 52.28 9.11
N SER A 370 14.80 52.60 8.48
CA SER A 370 14.14 53.88 8.59
C SER A 370 13.23 53.81 9.81
N ALA A 371 13.62 54.54 10.86
CA ALA A 371 12.89 54.66 12.12
C ALA A 371 11.52 55.37 11.98
N THR A 372 10.92 55.38 10.79
CA THR A 372 9.68 56.07 10.45
C THR A 372 8.64 55.20 9.74
N ALA A 373 8.93 53.92 9.47
CA ALA A 373 7.97 52.99 8.85
C ALA A 373 7.51 51.90 9.82
N ASN A 374 6.95 52.31 10.96
CA ASN A 374 6.43 51.40 12.00
C ASN A 374 5.20 50.57 11.60
N ASP A 375 4.76 50.65 10.34
CA ASP A 375 3.48 50.08 9.87
C ASP A 375 3.58 49.38 8.49
N SER A 376 4.79 48.97 8.07
CA SER A 376 4.88 48.18 6.83
C SER A 376 4.40 46.73 7.06
N SER A 377 3.59 46.21 6.13
CA SER A 377 3.10 44.83 6.13
C SER A 377 4.23 43.81 6.32
N ALA A 378 5.41 44.10 5.76
CA ALA A 378 6.63 43.31 5.91
C ALA A 378 7.07 43.13 7.38
N GLN A 379 6.93 44.18 8.20
CA GLN A 379 7.33 44.15 9.61
C GLN A 379 6.36 43.30 10.45
N TYR A 380 5.07 43.32 10.14
CA TYR A 380 4.08 42.45 10.77
C TYR A 380 4.33 40.98 10.43
N VAL A 381 4.59 40.67 9.17
CA VAL A 381 4.92 39.31 8.70
C VAL A 381 6.16 38.77 9.40
N LEU A 382 7.23 39.58 9.51
CA LEU A 382 8.46 39.25 10.26
C LEU A 382 8.22 39.07 11.77
N LYS A 383 7.33 39.85 12.39
CA LYS A 383 7.02 39.75 13.83
C LYS A 383 6.20 38.51 14.16
N SER A 384 5.25 38.13 13.30
CA SER A 384 4.53 36.85 13.37
C SER A 384 5.43 35.65 13.04
N ALA A 385 6.55 35.88 12.37
CA ALA A 385 7.59 34.91 12.06
C ALA A 385 8.69 34.79 13.14
N SER A 386 8.49 35.33 14.35
CA SER A 386 9.39 35.12 15.51
C SER A 386 9.53 33.63 15.94
N HIS A 387 8.86 32.72 15.24
CA HIS A 387 9.02 31.27 15.32
C HIS A 387 9.78 30.64 14.13
N VAL A 388 10.32 31.44 13.21
CA VAL A 388 11.15 30.99 12.08
C VAL A 388 12.61 30.95 12.54
N ASP A 389 13.18 29.75 12.58
CA ASP A 389 14.53 29.47 13.06
C ASP A 389 15.58 30.18 12.17
N GLU A 390 16.59 30.79 12.78
CA GLU A 390 17.66 31.55 12.09
C GLU A 390 18.42 30.67 11.07
N ARG A 391 18.38 29.35 11.28
CA ARG A 391 18.88 28.30 10.37
C ARG A 391 18.07 28.12 9.10
N MET A 392 16.74 28.30 9.16
CA MET A 392 15.84 28.26 7.99
C MET A 392 16.12 29.44 7.05
N LEU A 393 16.40 30.61 7.62
CA LEU A 393 16.81 31.82 6.90
C LEU A 393 18.15 31.62 6.17
N HIS A 394 19.15 31.03 6.84
CA HIS A 394 20.46 30.76 6.24
C HIS A 394 20.38 29.73 5.11
N SER A 395 19.56 28.68 5.28
CA SER A 395 19.36 27.63 4.26
C SER A 395 18.58 28.13 3.04
N LEU A 396 17.55 28.96 3.22
CA LEU A 396 16.86 29.61 2.09
C LEU A 396 17.82 30.52 1.31
N GLN A 397 18.71 31.22 2.01
CA GLN A 397 19.70 32.11 1.41
C GLN A 397 20.80 31.34 0.65
N GLU A 398 21.18 30.14 1.10
CA GLU A 398 22.06 29.22 0.37
C GLU A 398 21.38 28.61 -0.87
N CYS A 399 20.15 28.08 -0.75
CA CYS A 399 19.41 27.52 -1.90
C CYS A 399 19.10 28.57 -2.97
N LEU A 400 18.79 29.81 -2.57
CA LEU A 400 18.61 30.93 -3.50
C LEU A 400 19.95 31.36 -4.12
N GLY A 401 21.04 31.33 -3.37
CA GLY A 401 22.40 31.56 -3.88
C GLY A 401 22.79 30.60 -5.01
N GLU A 402 22.39 29.33 -4.93
CA GLU A 402 22.64 28.33 -5.98
C GLU A 402 21.80 28.58 -7.25
N THR A 403 20.56 29.05 -7.12
CA THR A 403 19.72 29.42 -8.29
C THR A 403 20.16 30.70 -9.00
N THR A 404 20.93 31.58 -8.34
CA THR A 404 21.44 32.80 -8.98
C THR A 404 22.59 32.55 -9.96
N SER A 405 23.21 31.36 -9.97
CA SER A 405 24.39 31.12 -10.80
C SER A 405 24.10 30.57 -12.20
N GLN A 406 22.93 30.02 -12.49
CA GLN A 406 22.50 29.71 -13.87
C GLN A 406 20.97 29.74 -13.99
N SER A 407 20.44 30.66 -14.82
CA SER A 407 19.11 30.65 -15.50
C SER A 407 18.00 31.68 -15.16
N VAL A 408 18.22 32.75 -14.38
CA VAL A 408 17.15 33.78 -14.14
C VAL A 408 17.22 35.02 -15.06
N VAL A 409 18.07 35.05 -16.10
CA VAL A 409 18.23 36.27 -16.95
C VAL A 409 17.51 36.20 -18.32
N VAL A 410 16.71 35.17 -18.62
CA VAL A 410 16.02 35.09 -19.93
C VAL A 410 14.57 34.63 -19.80
N ALA A 411 13.73 35.43 -19.13
CA ALA A 411 12.27 35.30 -19.21
C ALA A 411 11.51 36.59 -18.89
N VAL A 412 12.16 37.76 -19.04
CA VAL A 412 11.50 39.07 -19.01
C VAL A 412 12.04 39.91 -20.17
N ASP A 413 11.84 39.39 -21.38
CA ASP A 413 11.56 40.17 -22.61
C ASP A 413 11.48 39.19 -23.79
N ARG A 414 10.26 38.70 -24.04
CA ARG A 414 9.67 38.42 -25.36
C ARG A 414 8.27 37.86 -25.24
#